data_AF-A0A4S4HUX1-F1
#
_entry.id   AF-A0A4S4HUX1-F1
#
_cell.length_a   1.000
_cell.length_b   1.000
_cell.length_c   1.000
_cell.angle_alpha   90.00
_cell.angle_beta   90.00
_cell.angle_gamma   90.00
#
_symmetry.space_group_name_H-M   'P 1'
#
loop_
_entity.id
_entity.type
_entity.pdbx_description
1 polymer ?
#
loop_
_entity_poly.entity_id
_entity_poly.type
_entity_poly.pdbx_seq_one_letter_code
_entity_poly.pdbx_strand_id
1 'polypeptide(L)'
;MNSNFEFIEDKEKNDELMSIYFNFINGKYLERALSFFVKKEGFGQEIVFVHFQSDLDEFDMSQLPIPLDDKHVLVELDSPAVESEQQVYLDFETFYNYLEEHVKKEVEKNPERNGLMDLLVQVKRSLNL
;
A
#
# COMPACT_ATOMS: atom_id res chain seq x y z
N MET A 1 -4.70 17.57 17.72
CA MET A 1 -3.37 16.96 18.01
C MET A 1 -2.59 17.11 16.74
N ASN A 2 -1.40 17.72 16.77
CA ASN A 2 -0.54 17.75 15.60
C ASN A 2 0.18 16.41 15.56
N SER A 3 -0.34 15.47 14.79
CA SER A 3 0.37 14.25 14.45
C SER A 3 1.61 14.66 13.65
N ASN A 4 2.80 14.44 14.21
CA ASN A 4 4.06 14.75 13.54
C ASN A 4 4.38 13.59 12.58
N PHE A 5 3.67 13.51 11.47
CA PHE A 5 3.99 12.54 10.43
C PHE A 5 5.31 12.94 9.75
N GLU A 6 6.24 11.98 9.69
CA GLU A 6 7.46 12.14 8.88
C GLU A 6 7.15 11.74 7.44
N PHE A 7 7.22 12.70 6.51
CA PHE A 7 7.07 12.45 5.08
C PHE A 7 8.40 11.98 4.48
N ILE A 8 8.38 10.81 3.84
CA ILE A 8 9.58 10.15 3.35
C ILE A 8 9.69 10.26 1.82
N GLU A 9 10.70 10.98 1.34
CA GLU A 9 11.10 11.02 -0.08
C GLU A 9 12.32 10.14 -0.39
N ASP A 10 12.95 9.58 0.65
CA ASP A 10 14.15 8.74 0.50
C ASP A 10 13.77 7.34 0.01
N LYS A 11 14.39 6.92 -1.10
CA LYS A 11 14.07 5.63 -1.73
C LYS A 11 14.39 4.45 -0.81
N GLU A 12 15.53 4.44 -0.11
CA GLU A 12 15.91 3.32 0.74
C GLU A 12 14.93 3.17 1.91
N LYS A 13 14.50 4.30 2.48
CA LYS A 13 13.47 4.30 3.53
C LYS A 13 12.09 3.88 2.99
N ASN A 14 11.73 4.27 1.76
CA ASN A 14 10.51 3.78 1.13
C ASN A 14 10.57 2.26 0.88
N ASP A 15 11.71 1.74 0.42
CA ASP A 15 11.93 0.29 0.24
C ASP A 15 11.72 -0.46 1.58
N GLU A 16 12.24 0.10 2.68
CA GLU A 16 12.07 -0.46 4.04
C GLU A 16 10.60 -0.46 4.49
N LEU A 17 9.91 0.68 4.37
CA LEU A 17 8.52 0.82 4.80
C LEU A 17 7.57 -0.06 3.99
N MET A 18 7.79 -0.16 2.68
CA MET A 18 7.00 -1.07 1.85
C MET A 18 7.27 -2.53 2.20
N SER A 19 8.52 -2.89 2.49
CA SER A 19 8.84 -4.24 3.00
C SER A 19 8.07 -4.55 4.29
N ILE A 20 8.00 -3.60 5.23
CA ILE A 20 7.20 -3.75 6.46
C ILE A 20 5.72 -3.95 6.12
N TYR A 21 5.11 -3.05 5.35
CA TYR A 21 3.70 -3.16 4.95
C TYR A 21 3.37 -4.52 4.32
N PHE A 22 4.16 -4.96 3.34
CA PHE A 22 3.93 -6.22 2.64
C PHE A 22 4.17 -7.45 3.52
N ASN A 23 5.00 -7.35 4.57
CA ASN A 23 5.13 -8.42 5.56
C ASN A 23 3.86 -8.61 6.39
N PHE A 24 3.11 -7.53 6.68
CA PHE A 24 1.82 -7.62 7.39
C PHE A 24 0.70 -8.18 6.53
N ILE A 25 0.69 -7.85 5.23
CA ILE A 25 -0.37 -8.26 4.31
C ILE A 25 0.00 -9.51 3.49
N ASN A 26 0.99 -10.30 3.91
CA ASN A 26 1.41 -11.50 3.18
C ASN A 26 0.42 -12.68 3.31
N GLY A 27 0.75 -13.80 2.67
CA GLY A 27 -0.01 -15.03 2.84
C GLY A 27 -1.47 -14.87 2.43
N LYS A 28 -2.42 -15.31 3.26
CA LYS A 28 -3.86 -15.22 2.93
C LYS A 28 -4.37 -13.77 2.81
N TYR A 29 -3.66 -12.79 3.38
CA TYR A 29 -4.06 -11.40 3.32
C TYR A 29 -3.70 -10.76 1.99
N LEU A 30 -2.69 -11.29 1.27
CA LEU A 30 -2.23 -10.71 0.01
C LEU A 30 -3.30 -10.81 -1.06
N GLU A 31 -3.93 -11.98 -1.19
CA GLU A 31 -5.05 -12.19 -2.11
C GLU A 31 -6.21 -11.23 -1.80
N ARG A 32 -6.50 -11.03 -0.51
CA ARG A 32 -7.52 -10.10 -0.07
C ARG A 32 -7.13 -8.66 -0.42
N ALA A 33 -5.91 -8.23 -0.11
CA ALA A 33 -5.40 -6.91 -0.43
C ALA A 33 -5.54 -6.61 -1.93
N LEU A 34 -5.09 -7.53 -2.78
CA LEU A 34 -5.23 -7.40 -4.24
C LEU A 34 -6.70 -7.22 -4.66
N SER A 35 -7.64 -7.96 -4.06
CA SER A 35 -9.07 -7.82 -4.40
C SER A 35 -9.67 -6.46 -4.05
N PHE A 36 -9.12 -5.77 -3.04
CA PHE A 36 -9.47 -4.40 -2.68
C PHE A 36 -8.80 -3.42 -3.66
N PHE A 37 -7.53 -3.62 -3.95
CA PHE A 37 -6.78 -2.77 -4.89
C PHE A 37 -7.36 -2.79 -6.31
N VAL A 38 -7.93 -3.92 -6.77
CA VAL A 38 -8.67 -4.00 -8.05
C VAL A 38 -9.79 -2.96 -8.13
N LYS A 39 -10.36 -2.57 -6.99
CA LYS A 39 -11.44 -1.59 -6.89
C LYS A 39 -10.95 -0.20 -6.50
N LYS A 40 -9.63 0.00 -6.38
CA LYS A 40 -9.02 1.18 -5.73
C LYS A 40 -9.57 1.42 -4.31
N GLU A 41 -9.77 0.33 -3.58
CA GLU A 41 -10.10 0.38 -2.15
C GLU A 41 -8.83 0.06 -1.35
N GLY A 42 -8.64 0.78 -0.25
CA GLY A 42 -7.50 0.59 0.64
C GLY A 42 -7.51 -0.75 1.37
N PHE A 43 -6.34 -1.15 1.84
CA PHE A 43 -6.21 -2.36 2.64
C PHE A 43 -5.06 -2.26 3.64
N GLY A 44 -5.25 -2.83 4.82
CA GLY A 44 -4.26 -2.88 5.87
C GLY A 44 -4.54 -3.95 6.90
N GLN A 45 -3.61 -4.09 7.84
CA GLN A 45 -3.74 -4.95 9.01
C GLN A 45 -3.21 -4.19 10.22
N GLU A 46 -4.09 -3.96 11.19
CA GLU A 46 -3.78 -3.31 12.47
C GLU A 46 -3.15 -1.91 12.30
N ILE A 47 -1.82 -1.85 12.32
CA ILE A 47 -0.97 -0.66 12.40
C ILE A 47 -0.31 -0.30 11.06
N VAL A 48 -0.69 -0.97 9.97
CA VAL A 48 -0.24 -0.59 8.63
C VAL A 48 -1.40 -0.58 7.65
N PHE A 49 -1.49 0.46 6.82
CA PHE A 49 -2.60 0.63 5.88
C PHE A 49 -2.17 1.34 4.60
N VAL A 50 -2.78 0.95 3.47
CA VAL A 50 -2.71 1.68 2.20
C VAL A 50 -4.07 2.30 1.93
N HIS A 51 -4.11 3.62 1.75
CA HIS A 51 -5.29 4.38 1.38
C HIS A 51 -5.22 4.81 -0.09
N PHE A 52 -6.35 4.64 -0.78
CA PHE A 52 -6.68 5.32 -2.04
C PHE A 52 -7.45 6.60 -1.74
N GLN A 53 -7.50 7.48 -2.74
CA GLN A 53 -8.19 8.76 -2.67
C GLN A 53 -9.65 8.65 -2.21
N SER A 54 -10.36 7.58 -2.60
CA SER A 54 -11.76 7.35 -2.21
C SER A 54 -11.96 6.86 -0.78
N ASP A 55 -10.89 6.46 -0.08
CA ASP A 55 -10.98 5.97 1.29
C ASP A 55 -11.06 7.10 2.32
N LEU A 56 -10.73 8.33 1.91
CA LEU A 56 -10.61 9.50 2.79
C LEU A 56 -11.72 10.50 2.50
N ASP A 57 -12.37 11.01 3.55
CA ASP A 57 -13.35 12.08 3.41
C ASP A 57 -12.69 13.47 3.37
N GLU A 58 -13.50 14.53 3.23
CA GLU A 58 -12.98 15.91 3.18
C GLU A 58 -12.23 16.31 4.47
N PHE A 59 -12.64 15.77 5.61
CA PHE A 59 -11.97 16.04 6.88
C PHE A 59 -10.62 15.33 6.94
N ASP A 60 -10.55 14.05 6.59
CA ASP A 60 -9.30 13.30 6.54
C ASP A 60 -8.30 13.94 5.56
N MET A 61 -8.76 14.27 4.35
CA MET A 61 -7.94 14.96 3.34
C MET A 61 -7.39 16.31 3.82
N SER A 62 -8.11 17.00 4.70
CA SER A 62 -7.67 18.28 5.27
C SER A 62 -6.54 18.16 6.30
N GLN A 63 -6.33 16.96 6.86
CA GLN A 63 -5.24 16.68 7.80
C GLN A 63 -3.94 16.28 7.09
N LEU A 64 -4.04 15.88 5.82
CA LEU A 64 -2.89 15.53 5.01
C LEU A 64 -2.08 16.77 4.61
N PRO A 65 -0.73 16.69 4.56
CA PRO A 65 0.09 17.77 4.03
C PRO A 65 -0.26 18.14 2.58
N ILE A 66 -0.64 17.14 1.79
CA ILE A 66 -1.09 17.26 0.41
C ILE A 66 -2.32 16.33 0.25
N PRO A 67 -3.47 16.83 -0.23
CA PRO A 67 -4.63 15.98 -0.47
C PRO A 67 -4.29 14.83 -1.42
N LEU A 68 -4.68 13.61 -1.06
CA LEU A 68 -4.45 12.43 -1.88
C LEU A 68 -5.28 12.52 -3.17
N ASP A 69 -4.65 12.27 -4.32
CA ASP A 69 -5.28 12.32 -5.64
C ASP A 69 -5.49 10.89 -6.21
N ASP A 70 -6.20 10.78 -7.34
CA ASP A 70 -6.43 9.47 -8.00
C ASP A 70 -5.23 9.00 -8.86
N LYS A 71 -4.01 9.27 -8.40
CA LYS A 71 -2.75 8.82 -9.02
C LYS A 71 -1.72 8.34 -8.00
N HIS A 72 -1.96 8.61 -6.73
CA HIS A 72 -1.10 8.20 -5.64
C HIS A 72 -1.89 7.36 -4.63
N VAL A 73 -1.14 6.59 -3.85
CA VAL A 73 -1.62 5.98 -2.62
C VAL A 73 -0.88 6.59 -1.43
N LEU A 74 -1.57 6.66 -0.30
CA LEU A 74 -0.96 6.97 0.99
C LEU A 74 -0.73 5.65 1.73
N VAL A 75 0.51 5.41 2.17
CA VAL A 75 0.86 4.28 3.02
C VAL A 75 1.13 4.81 4.42
N GLU A 76 0.37 4.31 5.40
CA GLU A 76 0.51 4.66 6.81
C GLU A 76 1.07 3.48 7.58
N LEU A 77 2.07 3.75 8.43
CA LEU A 77 2.65 2.79 9.34
C LEU A 77 2.74 3.40 10.74
N ASP A 78 2.09 2.76 11.70
CA ASP A 78 2.03 3.17 13.09
C ASP A 78 2.95 2.33 13.98
N SER A 79 3.27 2.87 15.15
CA SER A 79 3.96 2.09 16.19
C SER A 79 3.09 0.91 16.65
N PRO A 80 3.66 -0.29 16.88
CA PRO A 80 5.10 -0.60 16.92
C PRO A 80 5.70 -1.14 15.60
N ALA A 81 5.05 -1.01 14.44
CA ALA A 81 5.64 -1.45 13.17
C ALA A 81 6.85 -0.60 12.79
N VAL A 82 6.81 0.68 13.17
CA VAL A 82 7.87 1.68 13.05
C VAL A 82 8.05 2.41 14.39
N GLU A 83 9.20 3.06 14.61
CA GLU A 83 9.48 3.76 15.88
C GLU A 83 8.52 4.95 16.13
N SER A 84 8.07 5.61 15.07
CA SER A 84 7.10 6.71 15.09
C SER A 84 6.21 6.62 13.87
N GLU A 85 4.98 7.13 13.95
CA GLU A 85 4.02 7.16 12.83
C GLU A 85 4.66 7.75 11.56
N GLN A 86 4.59 7.01 10.47
CA GLN A 86 5.20 7.36 9.19
C GLN A 86 4.18 7.27 8.06
N GLN A 87 4.30 8.21 7.12
CA GLN A 87 3.43 8.32 5.96
C GLN A 87 4.27 8.42 4.69
N VAL A 88 3.92 7.61 3.69
CA VAL A 88 4.58 7.59 2.38
C VAL A 88 3.54 7.81 1.28
N TYR A 89 3.85 8.72 0.35
CA TYR A 89 3.04 8.90 -0.86
C TYR A 89 3.76 8.22 -2.01
N LEU A 90 3.08 7.28 -2.65
CA LEU A 90 3.62 6.57 -3.80
C LEU A 90 2.71 6.82 -4.98
N ASP A 91 3.28 7.17 -6.13
CA ASP A 91 2.53 7.09 -7.38
C ASP A 91 2.13 5.63 -7.66
N PHE A 92 1.09 5.45 -8.47
CA PHE A 92 0.58 4.12 -8.79
C PHE A 92 1.63 3.21 -9.42
N GLU A 93 2.56 3.74 -10.22
CA GLU A 93 3.61 2.93 -10.86
C GLU A 93 4.56 2.36 -9.80
N THR A 94 5.03 3.20 -8.89
CA THR A 94 5.92 2.84 -7.78
C THR A 94 5.24 1.86 -6.84
N PHE A 95 3.99 2.13 -6.45
CA PHE A 95 3.19 1.22 -5.64
C PHE A 95 3.01 -0.15 -6.32
N TYR A 96 2.66 -0.15 -7.61
CA TYR A 96 2.48 -1.38 -8.38
C TYR A 96 3.78 -2.19 -8.48
N ASN A 97 4.93 -1.52 -8.64
CA ASN A 97 6.23 -2.20 -8.71
C ASN A 97 6.54 -2.96 -7.41
N TYR A 98 6.32 -2.35 -6.24
CA TYR A 98 6.47 -3.06 -4.97
C TYR A 98 5.48 -4.22 -4.83
N LEU A 99 4.23 -4.00 -5.21
CA LEU A 99 3.18 -5.01 -5.16
C LEU A 99 3.52 -6.23 -6.05
N GLU A 100 3.96 -5.98 -7.27
CA GLU A 100 4.37 -7.01 -8.23
C GLU A 100 5.53 -7.84 -7.71
N GLU A 101 6.55 -7.19 -7.13
CA GLU A 101 7.70 -7.89 -6.54
C GLU A 101 7.26 -8.86 -5.42
N HIS A 102 6.38 -8.41 -4.52
CA HIS A 102 5.91 -9.22 -3.40
C HIS A 102 4.98 -10.35 -3.85
N VAL A 103 4.12 -10.11 -4.85
CA VAL A 103 3.29 -11.16 -5.45
C VAL A 103 4.15 -12.23 -6.11
N LYS A 104 5.17 -11.85 -6.89
CA LYS A 104 6.11 -12.80 -7.52
C LYS A 104 6.80 -13.67 -6.46
N LYS A 105 7.32 -13.04 -5.39
CA LYS A 105 7.94 -13.75 -4.25
C LYS A 105 6.98 -14.73 -3.57
N GLU A 106 5.71 -14.38 -3.41
CA GLU A 106 4.70 -15.26 -2.80
C GLU A 106 4.36 -16.46 -3.70
N VAL A 107 4.20 -16.23 -5.02
CA VAL A 107 3.93 -17.29 -6.00
C VAL A 107 5.10 -18.25 -6.12
N GLU A 108 6.34 -17.76 -6.05
CA GLU A 108 7.54 -18.63 -6.03
C GLU A 108 7.57 -19.54 -4.79
N LYS A 109 7.13 -19.04 -3.64
CA LYS A 109 7.07 -19.82 -2.39
C LYS A 109 5.89 -20.80 -2.35
N ASN A 110 4.74 -20.40 -2.90
CA ASN A 110 3.48 -21.13 -2.86
C ASN A 110 2.84 -21.22 -4.26
N PRO A 111 3.36 -22.06 -5.17
CA PRO A 111 2.94 -22.10 -6.58
C PRO A 111 1.46 -22.44 -6.81
N GLU A 112 0.80 -23.05 -5.83
CA GLU A 112 -0.64 -23.36 -5.86
C GLU A 112 -1.53 -22.10 -5.82
N ARG A 113 -0.98 -20.93 -5.48
CA ARG A 113 -1.70 -19.64 -5.41
C ARG A 113 -1.71 -18.90 -6.74
N ASN A 114 -2.04 -19.63 -7.82
CA ASN A 114 -2.02 -19.11 -9.19
C ASN A 114 -2.92 -17.87 -9.41
N GLY A 115 -4.01 -17.73 -8.65
CA GLY A 115 -4.93 -16.59 -8.75
C GLY A 115 -4.32 -15.23 -8.40
N LEU A 116 -3.18 -15.18 -7.70
CA LEU A 116 -2.50 -13.93 -7.35
C LEU A 116 -2.02 -13.16 -8.59
N MET A 117 -1.52 -13.86 -9.61
CA MET A 117 -1.06 -13.21 -10.85
C MET A 117 -2.23 -12.61 -11.65
N ASP A 118 -3.38 -13.30 -11.68
CA ASP A 118 -4.58 -12.80 -12.34
C ASP A 118 -5.15 -11.56 -11.63
N LEU A 119 -5.11 -11.55 -10.30
CA LEU A 119 -5.47 -10.38 -9.51
C LEU A 119 -4.48 -9.23 -9.72
N LEU A 120 -3.17 -9.50 -9.75
CA LEU A 120 -2.15 -8.49 -10.02
C LEU A 120 -2.36 -7.80 -11.37
N VAL A 121 -2.68 -8.56 -12.43
CA VAL A 121 -3.02 -7.99 -13.75
C VAL A 121 -4.26 -7.10 -13.68
N GLN A 122 -5.26 -7.47 -12.88
CA GLN A 122 -6.46 -6.65 -12.68
C GLN A 122 -6.13 -5.37 -11.90
N VAL A 123 -5.26 -5.45 -10.88
CA VAL A 123 -4.78 -4.26 -10.16
C VAL A 123 -4.09 -3.32 -11.15
N LYS A 124 -3.16 -3.82 -11.98
CA LYS A 124 -2.47 -3.02 -12.99
C LYS A 124 -3.44 -2.23 -13.87
N ARG A 125 -4.48 -2.90 -14.37
CA ARG A 125 -5.55 -2.29 -15.18
C ARG A 125 -6.34 -1.24 -14.39
N SER A 126 -6.68 -1.52 -13.13
CA SER A 126 -7.42 -0.56 -12.29
C SER A 126 -6.63 0.73 -12.04
N LEU A 127 -5.30 0.63 -11.96
CA LEU A 127 -4.37 1.75 -11.81
C LEU A 127 -4.07 2.46 -13.13
N ASN A 128 -4.63 2.00 -14.26
CA ASN A 128 -4.35 2.48 -15.62
C ASN A 128 -2.87 2.37 -16.03
N LEU A 129 -2.21 1.27 -15.65
CA LEU A 129 -0.81 0.94 -15.98
C LEU A 129 -0.66 -0.18 -17.02
#